data_AF-T1BR93-F1
#
_entry.id   AF-T1BR93-F1
#
_cell.length_a   1.000
_cell.length_b   1.000
_cell.length_c   1.000
_cell.angle_alpha   90.00
_cell.angle_beta   90.00
_cell.angle_gamma   90.00
#
_symmetry.space_group_name_H-M   'P 1'
#
loop_
_entity.id
_entity.type
_entity.pdbx_description
1 polymer ?
#
loop_
_entity_poly.entity_id
_entity_poly.type
_entity_poly.pdbx_seq_one_letter_code
_entity_poly.pdbx_strand_id
1 'polypeptide(L)' 'APVRRVEIPKPGGGVRLLGVPTALDRLLQQMLHQVLSPIFDVGFSDSSFGFRPGRSAHQAVERAKQYIEEGCDW' A
#
# COMPACT_ATOMS: atom_id res chain seq x y z
N ALA A 1 -1.08 23.37 5.36
CA ALA A 1 -1.21 24.11 4.06
C ALA A 1 -1.92 23.19 3.06
N PRO A 2 -2.47 23.65 1.92
CA PRO A 2 -3.06 22.73 0.95
C PRO A 2 -2.00 21.80 0.34
N VAL A 3 -2.40 20.60 -0.06
CA VAL A 3 -1.54 19.62 -0.73
C VAL A 3 -1.15 20.13 -2.12
N ARG A 4 0.14 20.06 -2.48
CA ARG A 4 0.66 20.51 -3.78
C ARG A 4 0.44 19.45 -4.86
N ARG A 5 -0.12 19.85 -6.00
CA ARG A 5 -0.28 18.98 -7.18
C ARG A 5 1.03 18.88 -7.98
N VAL A 6 1.41 17.66 -8.35
CA VAL A 6 2.61 17.38 -9.17
C VAL A 6 2.28 16.31 -10.19
N GLU A 7 2.52 16.58 -11.47
CA GLU A 7 2.38 15.58 -12.53
C GLU A 7 3.70 14.83 -12.73
N ILE A 8 3.62 13.51 -12.80
CA ILE A 8 4.76 12.65 -13.15
C ILE A 8 4.35 11.66 -14.25
N PRO A 9 5.27 11.26 -15.16
CA PRO A 9 4.97 10.24 -16.17
C PRO A 9 4.79 8.87 -15.51
N LYS A 10 3.86 8.05 -16.03
CA LYS A 10 3.73 6.63 -15.65
C LYS A 10 4.61 5.75 -16.56
N PRO A 11 5.15 4.62 -16.06
CA PRO A 11 5.93 3.69 -16.88
C PRO A 11 5.19 3.14 -18.11
N GLY A 12 3.87 2.95 -18.03
CA GLY A 12 3.03 2.46 -19.13
C GLY A 12 2.38 3.55 -19.98
N GLY A 13 2.85 4.80 -19.89
CA GLY A 13 2.26 5.95 -20.58
C GLY A 13 1.19 6.69 -19.77
N GLY A 14 0.95 7.95 -20.17
CA GLY A 14 0.09 8.90 -19.46
C GLY A 14 0.74 9.52 -18.22
N VAL A 15 -0.04 10.34 -17.51
CA VAL A 15 0.40 11.10 -16.33
C VAL A 15 -0.25 10.58 -15.04
N ARG A 16 0.49 10.67 -13.93
CA ARG A 16 -0.01 10.48 -12.57
C ARG A 16 0.10 11.81 -11.82
N LEU A 17 -1.04 12.28 -11.32
CA LEU A 17 -1.10 13.43 -10.43
C LEU A 17 -0.81 12.99 -9.00
N LEU A 18 0.27 13.49 -8.40
CA LEU A 18 0.60 13.32 -7.00
C LEU A 18 0.10 14.50 -6.18
N GLY A 19 -0.40 14.21 -4.98
CA GLY A 19 -0.60 15.19 -3.93
C GLY A 19 0.57 15.14 -2.95
N VAL A 20 1.42 16.17 -2.95
CA VAL A 20 2.59 16.28 -2.07
C VAL A 20 2.24 17.20 -0.88
N PRO A 21 2.07 16.67 0.34
CA PRO A 21 1.86 17.49 1.54
C PRO A 21 3.13 18.25 1.92
N THR A 22 3.01 19.24 2.81
CA THR A 22 4.21 19.89 3.36
C THR A 22 5.03 18.92 4.22
N ALA A 23 6.28 19.27 4.55
CA ALA A 23 7.11 18.43 5.42
C ALA A 23 6.46 18.19 6.79
N LEU A 24 5.85 19.22 7.37
CA LEU A 24 5.14 19.13 8.65
C LEU A 24 3.90 18.25 8.53
N ASP A 25 3.11 18.39 7.46
CA ASP A 25 1.92 17.55 7.26
C ASP A 25 2.30 16.06 7.12
N ARG A 26 3.40 15.74 6.42
CA ARG A 26 3.91 14.37 6.32
C ARG A 26 4.38 13.81 7.66
N LEU A 27 5.02 14.64 8.49
CA LEU A 27 5.42 14.25 9.84
C LEU A 27 4.19 13.88 10.67
N LEU A 28 3.16 14.74 10.69
CA LEU A 28 1.92 14.47 11.43
C LEU A 28 1.19 13.23 10.92
N GLN A 29 1.10 13.05 9.60
CA GLN A 29 0.52 11.84 9.00
C GLN A 29 1.29 10.57 9.40
N GLN A 30 2.62 10.64 9.46
CA GLN A 30 3.44 9.51 9.89
C GLN A 30 3.26 9.19 11.38
N MET A 31 3.12 10.21 12.23
CA MET A 31 2.82 10.01 13.66
C MET A 31 1.48 9.31 13.85
N LEU A 32 0.45 9.74 13.12
CA LEU A 32 -0.86 9.06 13.14
C LEU A 32 -0.73 7.62 12.65
N HIS A 33 -0.02 7.39 11.54
CA HIS A 33 0.22 6.04 11.02
C HIS A 33 0.89 5.13 12.07
N GLN A 34 1.92 5.60 12.77
CA GLN A 34 2.61 4.81 13.80
C GLN A 34 1.67 4.38 14.95
N VAL A 35 0.69 5.20 15.31
CA VAL A 35 -0.30 4.87 16.35
C VAL A 35 -1.40 3.96 15.80
N LEU A 36 -1.89 4.23 14.59
CA LEU A 36 -3.03 3.52 14.01
C LEU A 36 -2.66 2.14 13.46
N SER A 37 -1.47 1.99 12.86
CA SER A 37 -1.02 0.73 12.27
C SER A 37 -1.11 -0.46 13.24
N PRO A 38 -0.54 -0.45 14.46
CA PRO A 38 -0.63 -1.61 15.36
C PRO A 38 -2.07 -1.94 15.80
N ILE A 39 -2.99 -0.97 15.74
CA ILE A 39 -4.41 -1.17 16.09
C ILE A 39 -5.15 -1.86 14.94
N PHE A 40 -4.97 -1.40 13.71
CA PHE A 40 -5.71 -1.92 12.56
C PHE A 40 -5.06 -3.16 11.93
N ASP A 41 -3.72 -3.26 11.95
CA ASP A 41 -3.00 -4.29 11.22
C ASP A 41 -3.32 -5.71 11.72
N VAL A 42 -3.65 -5.85 13.01
CA VAL A 42 -4.08 -7.13 13.62
C VAL A 42 -5.43 -7.60 13.08
N GLY A 43 -6.31 -6.67 12.69
CA GLY A 43 -7.64 -6.99 12.17
C GLY A 43 -7.68 -7.24 10.66
N PHE A 44 -6.57 -7.01 9.94
CA PHE A 44 -6.52 -7.22 8.50
C PHE A 44 -6.41 -8.70 8.13
N SER A 45 -7.10 -9.08 7.05
CA SER A 45 -7.05 -10.41 6.46
C SER A 45 -5.62 -10.89 6.21
N ASP A 46 -5.37 -12.18 6.39
CA ASP A 46 -4.09 -12.80 6.05
C ASP A 46 -3.78 -12.76 4.55
N SER A 47 -4.80 -12.67 3.70
CA SER A 47 -4.65 -12.47 2.26
C SER A 47 -4.45 -11.01 1.86
N SER A 48 -4.28 -10.09 2.83
CA SER A 48 -3.93 -8.69 2.60
C SER A 48 -2.42 -8.49 2.73
N PHE A 49 -1.76 -8.18 1.60
CA PHE A 49 -0.29 -8.08 1.53
C PHE A 49 0.24 -6.67 1.28
N GLY A 50 -0.61 -5.74 0.84
CA GLY A 50 -0.19 -4.39 0.44
C GLY A 50 0.02 -3.45 1.63
N PHE A 51 1.13 -2.72 1.64
CA PHE A 51 1.42 -1.63 2.60
C PHE A 51 1.42 -2.04 4.08
N ARG A 52 1.68 -3.32 4.38
CA ARG A 52 1.70 -3.86 5.75
C ARG A 52 3.11 -4.24 6.20
N PRO A 53 3.45 -4.07 7.48
CA PRO A 53 4.74 -4.49 8.01
C PRO A 53 4.89 -6.02 7.88
N GLY A 54 6.06 -6.48 7.43
CA GLY A 54 6.35 -7.91 7.27
C GLY A 54 5.62 -8.62 6.13
N ARG A 55 4.78 -7.92 5.35
CA ARG A 55 4.10 -8.45 4.16
C ARG A 55 4.73 -7.92 2.87
N SER A 56 4.68 -8.70 1.79
CA SER A 56 5.26 -8.28 0.50
C SER A 56 4.47 -8.77 -0.72
N ALA A 57 4.71 -8.13 -1.87
CA ALA A 57 4.13 -8.56 -3.15
C ALA A 57 4.51 -10.00 -3.52
N HIS A 58 5.71 -10.45 -3.16
CA HIS A 58 6.14 -11.83 -3.42
C HIS A 58 5.30 -12.85 -2.66
N GLN A 59 4.97 -12.57 -1.39
CA GLN A 59 4.07 -13.43 -0.61
C GLN A 59 2.68 -13.51 -1.24
N ALA A 60 2.18 -12.40 -1.81
CA ALA A 60 0.90 -12.40 -2.51
C ALA A 60 0.92 -13.30 -3.76
N VAL A 61 1.99 -13.22 -4.55
CA VAL A 61 2.18 -14.07 -5.74
C VAL A 61 2.30 -15.54 -5.33
N GLU A 62 3.05 -15.84 -4.27
CA GLU A 62 3.21 -17.20 -3.76
C GLU A 62 1.88 -17.78 -3.30
N ARG A 63 1.08 -17.01 -2.55
CA ARG A 63 -0.25 -17.46 -2.11
C ARG A 63 -1.18 -17.69 -3.30
N ALA A 64 -1.10 -16.86 -4.34
CA ALA A 64 -1.86 -17.07 -5.58
C ALA A 64 -1.46 -18.35 -6.31
N LYS A 65 -0.17 -18.68 -6.37
CA LYS A 65 0.32 -19.94 -6.96
C LYS A 65 -0.21 -21.16 -6.22
N GLN A 66 -0.17 -21.13 -4.89
CA GLN A 66 -0.69 -22.23 -4.06
C GLN A 66 -2.16 -22.52 -4.37
N TYR A 67 -3.00 -21.50 -4.53
CA TYR A 67 -4.41 -21.72 -4.89
C TYR A 67 -4.58 -22.41 -6.25
N ILE A 68 -3.74 -22.08 -7.24
CA ILE A 68 -3.74 -22.74 -8.54
C ILE A 68 -3.31 -24.21 -8.39
N GLU A 69 -2.28 -24.48 -7.60
CA GLU A 69 -1.79 -25.84 -7.32
C GLU A 69 -2.80 -26.69 -6.53
N GLU A 70 -3.60 -26.06 -5.67
CA GLU A 70 -4.73 -26.67 -4.95
C GLU A 70 -5.94 -26.95 -5.87
N GLY A 71 -5.88 -26.55 -7.15
CA GLY A 71 -6.93 -26.78 -8.13
C GLY A 71 -8.09 -25.79 -8.08
N CYS A 72 -7.90 -24.63 -7.44
CA CYS A 72 -8.87 -23.54 -7.50
C CYS A 72 -8.73 -22.80 -8.84
N ASP A 73 -9.48 -23.28 -9.83
CA ASP A 73 -9.66 -22.60 -11.12
C ASP A 73 -10.68 -21.44 -11.01
N TRP A 74 -10.61 -20.49 -11.94
CA TRP A 74 -11.48 -19.31 -12.00
C TRP A 74 -12.91 -19.60 -12.50
#